data_AF-A0A7X6P7W6-F1
#
_entry.id   AF-A0A7X6P7W6-F1
#
_cell.length_a   1.000
_cell.length_b   1.000
_cell.length_c   1.000
_cell.angle_alpha   90.00
_cell.angle_beta   90.00
_cell.angle_gamma   90.00
#
_symmetry.space_group_name_H-M   'P 1'
#
loop_
_entity.id
_entity.type
_entity.pdbx_description
1 polymer ?
#
loop_
_entity_poly.entity_id
_entity_poly.type
_entity_poly.pdbx_seq_one_letter_code
_entity_poly.pdbx_strand_id
1 'polypeptide(L)'
;MTLEEIKVILIIILMVLLPGWALLAMTGYWRKWLPLQRWLLAMTLGIAFWPILYYASREIFPAVRLGENKLIFILILSFLIIIWKLKGHWKEQFKFEPTDYAILFVLFLTLFSRFIMIEKYPYPSWTDSLHHTLITDITATTGKLPYALAPYETTPLSEYHLGLYSLTAPLQLLANLPAHSALLW
;
A
#
# COMPACT_ATOMS: atom_id res chain seq x y z
N MET A 1 -4.34 17.26 -12.35
CA MET A 1 -4.33 16.66 -11.00
C MET A 1 -5.22 17.45 -10.06
N THR A 2 -6.33 16.85 -9.61
CA THR A 2 -7.28 17.43 -8.67
C THR A 2 -6.82 17.28 -7.22
N LEU A 3 -7.49 17.95 -6.28
CA LEU A 3 -7.18 17.83 -4.85
C LEU A 3 -7.40 16.39 -4.33
N GLU A 4 -8.42 15.71 -4.83
CA GLU A 4 -8.69 14.31 -4.49
C GLU A 4 -7.58 13.39 -4.97
N GLU A 5 -7.07 13.56 -6.19
CA GLU A 5 -5.96 12.76 -6.71
C GLU A 5 -4.68 12.94 -5.89
N ILE A 6 -4.39 14.18 -5.46
CA ILE A 6 -3.27 14.47 -4.56
C ILE A 6 -3.43 13.73 -3.24
N LYS A 7 -4.64 13.73 -2.66
CA LYS A 7 -4.96 13.01 -1.43
C LYS A 7 -4.75 11.51 -1.59
N VAL A 8 -5.20 10.92 -2.70
CA VAL A 8 -5.01 9.49 -3.01
C VAL A 8 -3.52 9.14 -3.09
N ILE A 9 -2.74 9.90 -3.86
CA ILE A 9 -1.30 9.71 -3.99
C ILE A 9 -0.60 9.82 -2.64
N LEU A 10 -0.98 10.80 -1.82
CA LEU A 10 -0.42 10.96 -0.47
C LEU A 10 -0.71 9.72 0.39
N ILE A 11 -1.93 9.21 0.37
CA ILE A 11 -2.30 8.01 1.14
C ILE A 11 -1.51 6.79 0.66
N ILE A 12 -1.36 6.60 -0.64
CA ILE A 12 -0.52 5.51 -1.21
C ILE A 12 0.91 5.63 -0.70
N ILE A 13 1.51 6.82 -0.78
CA ILE A 13 2.87 7.07 -0.29
C ILE A 13 2.98 6.71 1.20
N LEU A 14 2.01 7.11 2.03
CA LEU A 14 1.99 6.77 3.45
C LEU A 14 1.88 5.26 3.67
N MET A 15 0.99 4.58 2.94
CA MET A 15 0.77 3.15 3.05
C MET A 15 2.00 2.32 2.65
N VAL A 16 2.71 2.72 1.60
CA VAL A 16 3.87 1.96 1.11
C VAL A 16 5.17 2.33 1.83
N LEU A 17 5.30 3.54 2.37
CA LEU A 17 6.54 3.98 3.02
C LEU A 17 6.55 3.82 4.53
N LEU A 18 5.46 4.17 5.24
CA LEU A 18 5.49 4.22 6.70
C LEU A 18 5.76 2.86 7.35
N PRO A 19 5.01 1.78 7.07
CA PRO A 19 5.27 0.48 7.72
C PRO A 19 6.67 -0.05 7.39
N GLY A 20 7.12 0.11 6.14
CA GLY A 20 8.45 -0.35 5.74
C GLY A 20 9.59 0.43 6.39
N TRP A 21 9.48 1.77 6.47
CA TRP A 21 10.45 2.58 7.19
C TRP A 21 10.44 2.30 8.69
N ALA A 22 9.27 2.05 9.30
CA ALA A 22 9.18 1.67 10.70
C ALA A 22 9.94 0.36 10.97
N LEU A 23 9.79 -0.66 10.12
CA LEU A 23 10.53 -1.92 10.20
C LEU A 23 12.05 -1.71 10.06
N LEU A 24 12.49 -0.93 9.07
CA LEU A 24 13.91 -0.63 8.89
C LEU A 24 14.49 0.16 10.06
N ALA A 25 13.78 1.16 10.55
CA ALA A 25 14.20 2.00 11.65
C ALA A 25 14.31 1.22 12.97
N MET A 26 13.37 0.31 13.23
CA MET A 26 13.39 -0.57 14.41
C MET A 26 14.57 -1.53 14.41
N THR A 27 14.88 -2.14 13.25
CA THR A 27 15.96 -3.12 13.11
C THR A 27 17.34 -2.48 12.97
N GLY A 28 17.40 -1.21 12.57
CA GLY A 28 18.65 -0.52 12.22
C GLY A 28 19.27 -1.00 10.90
N TYR A 29 18.58 -1.88 10.15
CA TYR A 29 19.12 -2.52 8.95
C TYR A 29 19.35 -1.52 7.80
N TRP A 30 18.68 -0.36 7.85
CA TRP A 30 18.87 0.74 6.89
C TRP A 30 20.34 1.19 6.76
N ARG A 31 21.15 1.04 7.83
CA ARG A 31 22.56 1.46 7.85
C ARG A 31 23.44 0.72 6.86
N LYS A 32 23.01 -0.46 6.39
CA LYS A 32 23.76 -1.28 5.42
C LYS A 32 23.61 -0.83 3.97
N TRP A 33 22.65 0.06 3.70
CA TRP A 33 22.23 0.39 2.35
C TRP A 33 22.53 1.85 2.03
N LEU A 34 22.70 2.16 0.75
CA LEU A 34 22.78 3.54 0.28
C LEU A 34 21.42 4.25 0.39
N PRO A 35 21.37 5.60 0.46
CA PRO A 35 20.13 6.33 0.71
C PRO A 35 18.97 5.93 -0.20
N LEU A 36 19.14 5.92 -1.54
CA LEU A 36 18.08 5.50 -2.45
C LEU A 36 17.63 4.05 -2.23
N GLN A 37 18.58 3.14 -2.00
CA GLN A 37 18.27 1.73 -1.70
C GLN A 37 17.43 1.59 -0.43
N ARG A 38 17.63 2.44 0.59
CA ARG A 38 16.81 2.44 1.81
C ARG A 38 15.36 2.80 1.50
N TRP A 39 15.11 3.81 0.67
CA TRP A 39 13.76 4.22 0.28
C TRP A 39 13.05 3.13 -0.53
N LEU A 40 13.75 2.51 -1.49
CA LEU A 40 13.21 1.41 -2.27
C LEU A 40 12.94 0.18 -1.40
N LEU A 41 13.83 -0.14 -0.47
CA LEU A 41 13.63 -1.24 0.48
C LEU A 41 12.49 -0.96 1.47
N ALA A 42 12.35 0.28 1.93
CA ALA A 42 11.20 0.68 2.75
C ALA A 42 9.90 0.48 1.97
N MET A 43 9.85 0.93 0.71
CA MET A 43 8.69 0.75 -0.15
C MET A 43 8.32 -0.73 -0.34
N THR A 44 9.29 -1.60 -0.65
CA THR A 44 9.02 -3.04 -0.83
C THR A 44 8.58 -3.72 0.45
N LEU A 45 9.17 -3.36 1.60
CA LEU A 45 8.74 -3.85 2.91
C LEU A 45 7.33 -3.36 3.26
N GLY A 46 6.99 -2.12 2.93
CA GLY A 46 5.65 -1.59 3.16
C GLY A 46 4.60 -2.25 2.26
N ILE A 47 4.92 -2.53 0.99
CA ILE A 47 4.07 -3.33 0.10
C ILE A 47 3.83 -4.73 0.68
N ALA A 48 4.89 -5.40 1.17
CA ALA A 48 4.79 -6.74 1.74
C ALA A 48 4.09 -6.77 3.12
N PHE A 49 4.13 -5.66 3.87
CA PHE A 49 3.51 -5.55 5.19
C PHE A 49 2.01 -5.83 5.16
N TRP A 50 1.29 -5.30 4.16
CA TRP A 50 -0.17 -5.41 4.09
C TRP A 50 -0.67 -6.84 3.85
N PRO A 51 -0.14 -7.61 2.88
CA PRO A 51 -0.48 -9.02 2.72
C PRO A 51 -0.22 -9.82 3.99
N ILE A 52 0.96 -9.64 4.60
CA ILE A 52 1.31 -10.36 5.84
C ILE A 52 0.31 -10.04 6.94
N LEU A 53 -0.04 -8.76 7.14
CA LEU A 53 -1.00 -8.33 8.13
C LEU A 53 -2.40 -8.93 7.89
N TYR A 54 -2.89 -8.90 6.65
CA TYR A 54 -4.23 -9.36 6.31
C TYR A 54 -4.35 -10.90 6.31
N TYR A 55 -3.32 -11.64 5.87
CA TYR A 55 -3.29 -13.09 6.02
C TYR A 55 -3.16 -13.49 7.50
N ALA A 56 -2.31 -12.82 8.28
CA ALA A 56 -2.20 -13.10 9.71
C ALA A 56 -3.51 -12.78 10.46
N SER A 57 -4.20 -11.70 10.12
CA SER A 57 -5.49 -11.37 10.72
C SER A 57 -6.57 -12.38 10.34
N ARG A 58 -6.57 -12.87 9.09
CA ARG A 58 -7.48 -13.91 8.61
C ARG A 58 -7.29 -15.24 9.34
N GLU A 59 -6.05 -15.70 9.50
CA GLU A 59 -5.75 -17.05 9.99
C GLU A 59 -5.56 -17.11 11.51
N ILE A 60 -4.82 -16.16 12.10
CA ILE A 60 -4.42 -16.20 13.51
C ILE A 60 -5.45 -15.48 14.39
N PHE A 61 -6.03 -14.39 13.88
CA PHE A 61 -6.96 -13.54 14.65
C PHE A 61 -8.30 -13.37 13.94
N PRO A 62 -9.05 -14.45 13.67
CA PRO A 62 -10.25 -14.40 12.84
C PRO A 62 -11.40 -13.59 13.47
N ALA A 63 -11.31 -13.09 14.69
CA ALA A 63 -12.26 -12.12 15.23
C ALA A 63 -11.95 -10.66 14.83
N VAL A 64 -10.69 -10.37 14.47
CA VAL A 64 -10.20 -9.02 14.16
C VAL A 64 -10.64 -8.63 12.75
N ARG A 65 -11.22 -7.43 12.65
CA ARG A 65 -11.54 -6.77 11.37
C ARG A 65 -10.69 -5.51 11.23
N LEU A 66 -9.95 -5.40 10.13
CA LEU A 66 -9.10 -4.25 9.81
C LEU A 66 -9.95 -3.17 9.14
N GLY A 67 -10.59 -2.33 9.95
CA GLY A 67 -11.29 -1.13 9.48
C GLY A 67 -10.43 0.13 9.59
N GLU A 68 -10.95 1.24 9.08
CA GLU A 68 -10.27 2.55 8.95
C GLU A 68 -9.48 2.95 10.21
N ASN A 69 -10.12 2.96 11.39
CA ASN A 69 -9.46 3.35 12.65
C ASN A 69 -8.19 2.54 12.97
N LYS A 70 -8.20 1.22 12.68
CA LYS A 70 -7.03 0.36 12.93
C LYS A 70 -5.92 0.64 11.91
N LEU A 71 -6.28 0.91 10.67
CA LEU A 71 -5.34 1.28 9.61
C LEU A 71 -4.66 2.61 9.93
N ILE A 72 -5.44 3.63 10.33
CA ILE A 72 -4.93 4.92 10.79
C ILE A 72 -3.99 4.72 11.99
N PHE A 73 -4.39 3.92 12.98
CA PHE A 73 -3.55 3.61 14.13
C PHE A 73 -2.21 2.99 13.74
N ILE A 74 -2.20 2.04 12.81
CA ILE A 74 -0.96 1.41 12.29
C ILE A 74 -0.06 2.44 11.62
N LEU A 75 -0.60 3.33 10.79
CA LEU A 75 0.17 4.39 10.13
C LEU A 75 0.74 5.38 11.14
N ILE A 76 -0.05 5.83 12.12
CA ILE A 76 0.41 6.71 13.20
C ILE A 76 1.52 6.03 14.01
N LEU A 77 1.32 4.78 14.43
CA LEU A 77 2.33 4.03 15.17
C LEU A 77 3.63 3.90 14.38
N SER A 78 3.54 3.59 13.08
CA SER A 78 4.69 3.52 12.18
C SER A 78 5.43 4.85 12.10
N PHE A 79 4.69 5.96 11.96
CA PHE A 79 5.25 7.31 11.93
C PHE A 79 5.96 7.67 13.25
N LEU A 80 5.36 7.37 14.41
CA LEU A 80 5.96 7.62 15.71
C LEU A 80 7.26 6.83 15.90
N ILE A 81 7.29 5.57 15.46
CA ILE A 81 8.50 4.73 15.45
C ILE A 81 9.61 5.37 14.62
N ILE A 82 9.28 5.84 13.41
CA ILE A 82 10.24 6.49 12.50
C ILE A 82 10.84 7.73 13.16
N ILE A 83 10.02 8.63 13.70
CA ILE A 83 10.50 9.84 14.39
C ILE A 83 11.41 9.44 15.56
N TRP A 84 10.96 8.53 16.42
CA TRP A 84 11.70 8.14 17.61
C TRP A 84 13.07 7.56 17.27
N LYS A 85 13.13 6.67 16.27
CA LYS A 85 14.36 5.97 15.89
C LYS A 85 15.29 6.77 14.97
N LEU A 86 14.76 7.68 14.15
CA LEU A 86 15.54 8.42 13.15
C LEU A 86 15.77 9.91 13.47
N LYS A 87 15.29 10.44 14.61
CA LYS A 87 15.44 11.87 14.99
C LYS A 87 16.87 12.42 14.85
N GLY A 88 17.90 11.61 15.11
CA GLY A 88 19.31 12.01 15.01
C GLY A 88 19.97 11.77 13.65
N HIS A 89 19.31 11.04 12.75
CA HIS A 89 19.89 10.56 11.48
C HIS A 89 19.06 10.95 10.26
N TRP A 90 18.11 11.88 10.39
CA TRP A 90 17.19 12.20 9.29
C TRP A 90 17.92 12.74 8.06
N LYS A 91 18.96 13.57 8.24
CA LYS A 91 19.77 14.11 7.14
C LYS A 91 20.46 13.03 6.31
N GLU A 92 20.86 11.93 6.93
CA GLU A 92 21.52 10.81 6.23
C GLU A 92 20.59 10.08 5.26
N GLN A 93 19.28 10.23 5.42
CA GLN A 93 18.30 9.55 4.57
C GLN A 93 18.10 10.26 3.22
N PHE A 94 18.68 11.45 3.04
CA PHE A 94 18.50 12.29 1.85
C PHE A 94 19.82 12.65 1.16
N LYS A 95 20.92 11.99 1.50
CA LYS A 95 22.24 12.20 0.87
C LYS A 95 22.35 11.44 -0.46
N PHE A 96 21.56 11.81 -1.45
CA PHE A 96 21.54 11.17 -2.76
C PHE A 96 22.78 11.50 -3.61
N GLU A 97 23.19 10.55 -4.43
CA GLU A 97 24.25 10.71 -5.42
C GLU A 97 23.68 11.12 -6.81
N PRO A 98 24.48 11.67 -7.73
CA PRO A 98 24.01 12.06 -9.07
C PRO A 98 23.27 10.95 -9.83
N THR A 99 23.72 9.70 -9.69
CA THR A 99 23.11 8.52 -10.30
C THR A 99 21.73 8.20 -9.73
N ASP A 100 21.48 8.50 -8.45
CA ASP A 100 20.17 8.31 -7.83
C ASP A 100 19.10 9.17 -8.52
N TYR A 101 19.44 10.39 -8.93
CA TYR A 101 18.51 11.29 -9.63
C TYR A 101 18.12 10.74 -11.01
N ALA A 102 19.01 10.06 -11.71
CA ALA A 102 18.67 9.40 -12.98
C ALA A 102 17.66 8.27 -12.77
N ILE A 103 17.83 7.46 -11.71
CA ILE A 103 16.89 6.39 -11.35
C ILE A 103 15.53 6.99 -10.96
N LEU A 104 15.53 8.03 -10.11
CA LEU A 104 14.32 8.73 -9.70
C LEU A 104 13.59 9.37 -10.89
N PHE A 105 14.34 9.89 -11.87
CA PHE A 105 13.76 10.43 -13.10
C PHE A 105 13.05 9.34 -13.93
N VAL A 106 13.67 8.17 -14.10
CA VAL A 106 13.03 7.05 -14.80
C VAL A 106 11.78 6.56 -14.05
N LEU A 107 11.87 6.43 -12.72
CA LEU A 107 10.71 6.09 -11.89
C LEU A 107 9.59 7.13 -12.05
N PHE A 108 9.94 8.42 -12.03
CA PHE A 108 8.99 9.51 -12.23
C PHE A 108 8.31 9.41 -13.59
N LEU A 109 9.05 9.23 -14.69
CA LEU A 109 8.45 9.07 -16.02
C LEU A 109 7.53 7.84 -16.10
N THR A 110 7.92 6.75 -15.45
CA THR A 110 7.13 5.52 -15.38
C THR A 110 5.79 5.79 -14.69
N LEU A 111 5.80 6.37 -13.49
CA LEU A 111 4.59 6.69 -12.73
C LEU A 111 3.74 7.74 -13.43
N PHE A 112 4.37 8.79 -13.96
CA PHE A 112 3.68 9.86 -14.69
C PHE A 112 2.93 9.32 -15.91
N SER A 113 3.56 8.44 -16.70
CA SER A 113 2.89 7.80 -17.83
C SER A 113 1.69 6.95 -17.42
N ARG A 114 1.70 6.35 -16.22
CA ARG A 114 0.58 5.59 -15.66
C ARG A 114 -0.55 6.50 -15.19
N PHE A 115 -0.25 7.63 -14.54
CA PHE A 115 -1.27 8.60 -14.13
C PHE A 115 -2.04 9.19 -15.31
N ILE A 116 -1.38 9.45 -16.44
CA ILE A 116 -2.06 9.88 -17.68
C ILE A 116 -3.12 8.84 -18.11
N MET A 117 -2.83 7.55 -17.98
CA MET A 117 -3.76 6.49 -18.36
C MET A 117 -4.95 6.39 -17.41
N ILE A 118 -4.73 6.58 -16.11
CA ILE A 118 -5.79 6.57 -15.09
C ILE A 118 -6.77 7.73 -15.32
N GLU A 119 -6.27 8.93 -15.62
CA GLU A 119 -7.11 10.09 -15.92
C GLU A 119 -7.92 9.88 -17.21
N LYS A 120 -7.30 9.30 -18.23
CA LYS A 120 -7.95 9.05 -19.53
C LYS A 120 -8.95 7.90 -19.49
N TYR A 121 -8.70 6.89 -18.67
CA TYR A 121 -9.52 5.69 -18.55
C TYR A 121 -9.78 5.38 -17.06
N PRO A 122 -10.75 6.07 -16.43
CA PRO A 122 -11.00 6.00 -14.98
C PRO A 122 -11.80 4.74 -14.59
N TYR A 123 -11.46 3.61 -15.19
CA TYR A 123 -12.05 2.31 -14.90
C TYR A 123 -11.03 1.19 -15.13
N PRO A 124 -11.00 0.16 -14.27
CA PRO A 124 -10.22 -1.03 -14.52
C PRO A 124 -10.65 -1.70 -15.84
N SER A 125 -9.69 -2.04 -16.70
CA SER A 125 -9.96 -2.66 -18.00
C SER A 125 -10.04 -4.19 -17.89
N TRP A 126 -10.61 -4.85 -18.90
CA TRP A 126 -10.66 -6.31 -19.02
C TRP A 126 -11.70 -7.02 -18.12
N THR A 127 -11.85 -8.34 -18.29
CA THR A 127 -12.95 -9.14 -17.73
C THR A 127 -12.75 -9.54 -16.28
N ASP A 128 -11.50 -9.64 -15.83
CA ASP A 128 -11.12 -9.96 -14.45
C ASP A 128 -11.34 -8.78 -13.49
N SER A 129 -11.31 -7.54 -14.00
CA SER A 129 -11.51 -6.31 -13.24
C SER A 129 -12.75 -6.28 -12.34
N LEU A 130 -13.84 -6.93 -12.76
CA LEU A 130 -15.03 -7.09 -11.92
C LEU A 130 -14.70 -7.88 -10.64
N HIS A 131 -14.03 -9.02 -10.78
CA HIS A 131 -13.63 -9.87 -9.66
C HIS A 131 -12.66 -9.12 -8.73
N HIS A 132 -11.68 -8.41 -9.30
CA HIS A 132 -10.73 -7.62 -8.51
C HIS A 132 -11.41 -6.49 -7.72
N THR A 133 -12.41 -5.85 -8.32
CA THR A 133 -13.23 -4.82 -7.68
C THR A 133 -14.05 -5.41 -6.53
N LEU A 134 -14.73 -6.54 -6.76
CA LEU A 134 -15.53 -7.21 -5.74
C LEU A 134 -14.67 -7.70 -4.56
N ILE A 135 -13.50 -8.29 -4.82
CA ILE A 135 -12.62 -8.76 -3.73
C ILE A 135 -12.06 -7.57 -2.93
N THR A 136 -11.70 -6.47 -3.61
CA THR A 136 -11.29 -5.22 -2.94
C THR A 136 -12.39 -4.72 -2.01
N ASP A 137 -13.63 -4.63 -2.51
CA ASP A 137 -14.77 -4.12 -1.74
C ASP A 137 -15.15 -5.02 -0.56
N ILE A 138 -15.21 -6.35 -0.78
CA ILE A 138 -15.45 -7.33 0.29
C ILE A 138 -14.34 -7.23 1.33
N THR A 139 -13.08 -7.08 0.92
CA THR A 139 -11.95 -6.94 1.85
C THR A 139 -12.06 -5.66 2.68
N ALA A 140 -12.44 -4.55 2.06
CA ALA A 140 -12.61 -3.26 2.73
C ALA A 140 -13.78 -3.29 3.73
N THR A 141 -14.94 -3.80 3.31
CA THR A 141 -16.17 -3.79 4.10
C THR A 141 -16.16 -4.82 5.23
N THR A 142 -15.53 -5.98 5.03
CA THR A 142 -15.40 -7.01 6.07
C THR A 142 -14.14 -6.84 6.93
N GLY A 143 -13.17 -6.08 6.44
CA GLY A 143 -11.86 -5.89 7.07
C GLY A 143 -10.98 -7.15 7.04
N LYS A 144 -11.22 -8.08 6.11
CA LYS A 144 -10.52 -9.37 5.99
C LYS A 144 -10.43 -9.83 4.54
N LEU A 145 -9.39 -10.61 4.23
CA LEU A 145 -9.34 -11.31 2.95
C LEU A 145 -10.43 -12.40 2.90
N PRO A 146 -11.28 -12.41 1.86
CA PRO A 146 -12.35 -13.38 1.75
C PRO A 146 -11.84 -14.78 1.37
N TYR A 147 -12.61 -15.79 1.75
CA TYR A 147 -12.39 -17.18 1.33
C TYR A 147 -13.10 -17.51 0.00
N ALA A 148 -14.16 -16.77 -0.33
CA ALA A 148 -14.98 -16.93 -1.53
C ALA A 148 -15.59 -15.56 -1.91
N LEU A 149 -16.13 -15.45 -3.12
CA LEU A 149 -16.82 -14.25 -3.62
C LEU A 149 -18.28 -14.12 -3.17
N ALA A 150 -18.67 -14.79 -2.08
CA ALA A 150 -20.05 -14.80 -1.63
C ALA A 150 -20.51 -13.38 -1.22
N PRO A 151 -21.76 -12.98 -1.53
CA PRO A 151 -22.84 -13.79 -2.13
C PRO A 151 -22.84 -13.84 -3.66
N TYR A 152 -21.89 -13.20 -4.34
CA TYR A 152 -21.86 -13.10 -5.80
C TYR A 152 -21.50 -14.44 -6.46
N GLU A 153 -20.54 -15.16 -5.89
CA GLU A 153 -20.13 -16.48 -6.37
C GLU A 153 -19.56 -17.33 -5.21
N THR A 154 -19.75 -18.64 -5.28
CA THR A 154 -19.32 -19.58 -4.22
C THR A 154 -17.94 -20.19 -4.47
N THR A 155 -17.30 -19.89 -5.60
CA THR A 155 -15.99 -20.42 -5.97
C THR A 155 -14.95 -20.06 -4.91
N PRO A 156 -14.19 -21.04 -4.37
CA PRO A 156 -13.13 -20.78 -3.41
C PRO A 156 -12.03 -19.90 -4.01
N LEU A 157 -11.55 -18.93 -3.24
CA LEU A 157 -10.43 -18.06 -3.60
C LEU A 157 -9.08 -18.62 -3.14
N SER A 158 -8.98 -19.92 -2.84
CA SER A 158 -7.75 -20.57 -2.38
C SER A 158 -6.63 -20.57 -3.42
N GLU A 159 -6.99 -20.53 -4.71
CA GLU A 159 -6.04 -20.45 -5.83
C GLU A 159 -5.73 -18.99 -6.23
N TYR A 160 -6.39 -18.01 -5.60
CA TYR A 160 -6.26 -16.61 -5.93
C TYR A 160 -5.16 -15.93 -5.11
N HIS A 161 -4.36 -15.07 -5.76
CA HIS A 161 -3.32 -14.31 -5.07
C HIS A 161 -3.91 -13.05 -4.44
N LEU A 162 -4.36 -13.16 -3.19
CA LEU A 162 -5.13 -12.09 -2.54
C LEU A 162 -4.31 -10.88 -2.05
N GLY A 163 -2.99 -10.87 -2.28
CA GLY A 163 -2.09 -9.82 -1.78
C GLY A 163 -2.45 -8.43 -2.30
N LEU A 164 -2.88 -8.30 -3.55
CA LEU A 164 -3.32 -7.02 -4.13
C LEU A 164 -4.45 -6.38 -3.31
N TYR A 165 -5.43 -7.17 -2.88
CA TYR A 165 -6.62 -6.67 -2.18
C TYR A 165 -6.31 -6.22 -0.75
N SER A 166 -5.24 -6.76 -0.16
CA SER A 166 -4.74 -6.26 1.11
C SER A 166 -4.12 -4.86 1.01
N LEU A 167 -3.82 -4.36 -0.20
CA LEU A 167 -3.37 -3.00 -0.47
C LEU A 167 -4.52 -2.09 -0.91
N THR A 168 -5.33 -2.55 -1.86
CA THR A 168 -6.41 -1.74 -2.45
C THR A 168 -7.57 -1.52 -1.49
N ALA A 169 -7.88 -2.48 -0.61
CA ALA A 169 -8.92 -2.31 0.40
C ALA A 169 -8.59 -1.25 1.46
N PRO A 170 -7.39 -1.24 2.09
CA PRO A 170 -7.04 -0.13 2.97
C PRO A 170 -6.96 1.21 2.23
N LEU A 171 -6.56 1.24 0.95
CA LEU A 171 -6.64 2.47 0.15
C LEU A 171 -8.09 2.94 -0.03
N GLN A 172 -9.01 2.02 -0.36
CA GLN A 172 -10.45 2.30 -0.45
C GLN A 172 -10.98 2.99 0.81
N LEU A 173 -10.67 2.41 1.98
CA LEU A 173 -11.10 2.93 3.28
C LEU A 173 -10.47 4.29 3.61
N LEU A 174 -9.14 4.41 3.49
CA LEU A 174 -8.40 5.61 3.90
C LEU A 174 -8.64 6.80 2.97
N ALA A 175 -8.78 6.54 1.66
CA ALA A 175 -9.01 7.59 0.67
C ALA A 175 -10.51 7.90 0.47
N ASN A 176 -11.41 7.08 1.03
CA ASN A 176 -12.85 7.12 0.80
C ASN A 176 -13.18 7.05 -0.70
N LEU A 177 -12.63 6.04 -1.37
CA LEU A 177 -12.83 5.77 -2.79
C LEU A 177 -13.82 4.62 -2.99
N PRO A 178 -14.48 4.52 -4.14
CA PRO A 178 -15.08 3.26 -4.55
C PRO A 178 -13.99 2.24 -4.91
N ALA A 179 -14.28 0.94 -4.72
CA ALA A 179 -13.32 -0.14 -4.89
C ALA A 179 -12.65 -0.18 -6.28
N HIS A 180 -13.38 0.11 -7.35
CA HIS A 180 -12.83 0.12 -8.71
C HIS A 180 -11.79 1.23 -8.90
N SER A 181 -11.97 2.38 -8.25
CA SER A 181 -10.97 3.45 -8.26
C SER A 181 -9.78 3.08 -7.40
N ALA A 182 -9.98 2.53 -6.19
CA ALA A 182 -8.88 2.09 -5.34
C ALA A 182 -8.02 0.98 -5.98
N LEU A 183 -8.60 0.16 -6.87
CA LEU A 183 -7.87 -0.84 -7.65
C LEU A 183 -7.02 -0.22 -8.77
N LEU A 184 -7.45 0.92 -9.31
CA LEU A 184 -6.83 1.57 -10.46
C LEU A 184 -5.57 2.38 -10.07
N TRP A 185 -5.56 2.94 -8.86
CA TRP A 185 -4.48 3.77 -8.29
C TRP A 185 -3.40 2.95 -7.59
#